data_AF-A0A955DCI8-F1
#
_entry.id   AF-A0A955DCI8-F1
#
_cell.length_a   1.000
_cell.length_b   1.000
_cell.length_c   1.000
_cell.angle_alpha   90.00
_cell.angle_beta   90.00
_cell.angle_gamma   90.00
#
_symmetry.space_group_name_H-M   'P 1'
#
loop_
_entity.id
_entity.type
_entity.pdbx_description
1 polymer ?
#
loop_
_entity_poly.entity_id
_entity_poly.type
_entity_poly.pdbx_seq_one_letter_code
_entity_poly.pdbx_strand_id
1 'polypeptide(L)'
;MITARPRFFVVLLLLASTPWTPATADAIATRGITGRVVVVDDGPRLRPRSDLDLASPLLVRVAAARTGADGRTTYEFEFIGSIAGAFDLRDVLERVDGSPLGNLDPIPIEVVSRLPDHSSTDVFTMSGSFDAMHAGYRRALIAIAVAWIAIPVFVVLRRVLTRPPATVEVETPRPSLADQLEPLVVAASRRSLTVAEQGRLELLLYAYWGEQIGLGAESRAASIARLRVHEEAGRLLRTVESWLHRPNAAVLAPGDVGALLAPYRLVPAISEGASS
;
A
#
# COMPACT_ATOMS: atom_id res chain seq x y z
N MET A 1 12.00 -33.41 57.70
CA MET A 1 11.14 -32.25 58.06
C MET A 1 11.94 -30.98 57.81
N ILE A 2 11.63 -30.29 56.70
CA ILE A 2 12.32 -29.07 56.26
C ILE A 2 11.40 -27.90 56.57
N THR A 3 11.74 -27.10 57.58
CA THR A 3 11.04 -25.86 57.92
C THR A 3 11.48 -24.74 56.97
N ALA A 4 10.62 -24.42 56.01
CA ALA A 4 10.76 -23.27 55.13
C ALA A 4 10.41 -21.97 55.88
N ARG A 5 11.35 -21.02 55.95
CA ARG A 5 11.09 -19.64 56.35
C ARG A 5 10.78 -18.80 55.10
N PRO A 6 9.67 -18.04 55.05
CA PRO A 6 9.41 -17.15 53.93
C PRO A 6 10.34 -15.93 54.03
N ARG A 7 11.21 -15.74 53.04
CA ARG A 7 11.96 -14.50 52.86
C ARG A 7 11.04 -13.48 52.20
N PHE A 8 10.57 -12.51 52.98
CA PHE A 8 9.94 -11.30 52.44
C PHE A 8 10.97 -10.54 51.59
N PHE A 9 10.75 -10.50 50.28
CA PHE A 9 11.48 -9.62 49.37
C PHE A 9 10.76 -8.27 49.38
N VAL A 10 11.29 -7.31 50.16
CA VAL A 10 10.88 -5.90 50.06
C VAL A 10 11.56 -5.34 48.81
N VAL A 11 10.78 -5.13 47.75
CA VAL A 11 11.23 -4.36 46.58
C VAL A 11 11.15 -2.89 46.97
N LEU A 12 12.30 -2.33 47.37
CA LEU A 12 12.47 -0.89 47.59
C LEU A 12 12.55 -0.21 46.22
N LEU A 13 11.44 0.39 45.79
CA LEU A 13 11.35 1.16 44.55
C LEU A 13 12.06 2.50 44.78
N LEU A 14 13.36 2.56 44.48
CA LEU A 14 14.13 3.80 44.45
C LEU A 14 13.56 4.67 43.31
N LEU A 15 12.68 5.62 43.66
CA LEU A 15 12.47 6.81 42.84
C LEU A 15 13.80 7.56 42.81
N ALA A 16 14.59 7.34 41.76
CA ALA A 16 15.71 8.20 41.44
C ALA A 16 15.14 9.57 41.06
N SER A 17 14.94 10.44 42.05
CA SER A 17 14.76 11.86 41.83
C SER A 17 16.06 12.38 41.23
N THR A 18 16.11 12.53 39.91
CA THR A 18 17.23 13.16 39.22
C THR A 18 17.36 14.57 39.80
N PRO A 19 18.49 14.90 40.47
CA PRO A 19 18.65 16.23 41.03
C PRO A 19 18.64 17.25 39.90
N TRP A 20 17.73 18.21 39.99
CA TRP A 20 17.66 19.36 39.10
C TRP A 20 18.83 20.28 39.47
N THR A 21 19.93 20.18 38.74
CA THR A 21 21.02 21.16 38.84
C THR A 21 20.63 22.38 38.02
N PRO A 22 20.54 23.58 38.61
CA PRO A 22 20.41 24.80 37.83
C PRO A 22 21.67 24.94 36.96
N ALA A 23 21.51 24.83 35.65
CA ALA A 23 22.57 25.15 34.72
C ALA A 23 22.72 26.67 34.65
N THR A 24 23.95 27.15 34.81
CA THR A 24 24.32 28.58 34.76
C THR A 24 23.96 29.18 33.40
N ALA A 25 23.62 30.48 33.39
CA ALA A 25 22.96 31.23 32.32
C ALA A 25 23.71 31.37 30.97
N ASP A 26 24.84 30.69 30.77
CA ASP A 26 25.56 30.64 29.49
C ASP A 26 25.37 29.25 28.88
N ALA A 27 24.32 29.08 28.08
CA ALA A 27 24.03 27.79 27.44
C ALA A 27 24.69 27.72 26.06
N ILE A 28 25.63 26.79 25.88
CA ILE A 28 26.30 26.55 24.59
C ILE A 28 25.70 25.32 23.91
N ALA A 29 25.23 25.45 22.68
CA ALA A 29 24.73 24.34 21.87
C ALA A 29 25.37 24.30 20.48
N THR A 30 25.48 23.11 19.89
CA THR A 30 25.91 22.99 18.50
C THR A 30 24.74 23.27 17.56
N ARG A 31 24.97 24.00 16.46
CA ARG A 31 23.95 24.29 15.44
C ARG A 31 23.20 23.02 15.02
N GLY A 32 21.88 23.07 15.02
CA GLY A 32 20.99 21.96 14.69
C GLY A 32 20.81 20.91 15.79
N ILE A 33 21.47 21.05 16.94
CA ILE A 33 21.33 20.16 18.11
C ILE A 33 20.57 20.88 19.22
N THR A 34 19.71 20.15 19.93
CA THR A 34 18.94 20.69 21.06
C THR A 34 19.84 21.03 22.24
N GLY A 35 19.78 22.29 22.66
CA GLY A 35 20.29 22.78 23.94
C GLY A 35 19.18 22.92 24.98
N ARG A 36 19.57 23.08 26.24
CA ARG A 36 18.66 23.25 27.38
C ARG A 36 19.15 24.34 28.31
N VAL A 37 18.23 25.16 28.80
CA VAL A 37 18.51 26.21 29.78
C VAL A 37 17.38 26.32 30.80
N VAL A 38 17.76 26.58 32.04
CA VAL A 38 16.82 26.74 33.15
C VAL A 38 16.75 28.21 33.53
N VAL A 39 15.55 28.74 33.61
CA VAL A 39 15.28 30.15 33.91
C VAL A 39 14.30 30.23 35.07
N VAL A 40 14.60 31.04 36.07
CA VAL A 40 13.70 31.31 37.19
C VAL A 40 13.15 32.71 37.02
N ASP A 41 11.84 32.84 36.91
CA ASP A 41 11.13 34.13 36.75
C ASP A 41 10.04 34.25 37.82
N ASP A 42 9.89 35.45 38.37
CA ASP A 42 8.88 35.81 39.37
C ASP A 42 7.67 36.54 38.77
N GLY A 43 7.67 36.77 37.45
CA GLY A 43 6.62 37.45 36.71
C GLY A 43 5.52 36.53 36.14
N PRO A 44 4.61 37.12 35.32
CA PRO A 44 3.57 36.37 34.60
C PRO A 44 4.16 35.29 33.69
N ARG A 45 3.36 34.25 33.40
CA ARG A 45 3.87 33.06 32.71
C ARG A 45 4.56 33.38 31.39
N LEU A 46 5.75 32.80 31.19
CA LEU A 46 6.54 32.92 29.96
C LEU A 46 6.10 31.86 28.93
N ARG A 47 6.08 32.25 27.66
CA ARG A 47 5.91 31.35 26.52
C ARG A 47 6.83 31.75 25.37
N PRO A 48 7.19 30.84 24.46
CA PRO A 48 7.80 31.22 23.19
C PRO A 48 6.84 32.07 22.37
N ARG A 49 7.35 33.03 21.61
CA ARG A 49 6.53 33.83 20.70
C ARG A 49 5.85 32.93 19.67
N SER A 50 4.62 33.31 19.29
CA SER A 50 3.83 32.53 18.34
C SER A 50 4.29 32.64 16.88
N ASP A 51 5.17 33.59 16.55
CA ASP A 51 5.69 33.82 15.21
C ASP A 51 6.98 33.05 14.90
N LEU A 52 7.46 32.22 15.84
CA LEU A 52 8.61 31.35 15.61
C LEU A 52 8.23 30.21 14.65
N ASP A 53 8.99 30.07 13.58
CA ASP A 53 8.82 29.06 12.53
C ASP A 53 10.16 28.38 12.17
N LEU A 54 10.14 27.43 11.24
CA LEU A 54 11.33 26.71 10.82
C LEU A 54 12.41 27.60 10.17
N ALA A 55 12.06 28.81 9.72
CA ALA A 55 13.00 29.79 9.17
C ALA A 55 13.65 30.66 10.25
N SER A 56 13.13 30.60 11.49
CA SER A 56 13.63 31.39 12.59
C SER A 56 15.05 30.96 13.00
N PRO A 57 15.93 31.92 13.36
CA PRO A 57 17.33 31.63 13.70
C PRO A 57 17.47 30.77 14.96
N LEU A 58 16.48 30.87 15.86
CA LEU A 58 16.40 30.15 17.12
C LEU A 58 14.97 29.66 17.34
N LEU A 59 14.81 28.36 17.49
CA LEU A 59 13.55 27.72 17.88
C LEU A 59 13.59 27.42 19.38
N VAL A 60 12.54 27.76 20.11
CA VAL A 60 12.46 27.57 21.57
C VAL A 60 11.12 26.94 21.96
N ARG A 61 11.16 26.01 22.91
CA ARG A 61 9.97 25.41 23.52
C ARG A 61 10.12 25.32 25.04
N VAL A 62 8.99 25.40 25.75
CA VAL A 62 8.92 25.09 27.18
C VAL A 62 8.90 23.57 27.34
N ALA A 63 9.96 23.00 27.91
CA ALA A 63 10.04 21.57 28.24
C ALA A 63 9.35 21.27 29.57
N ALA A 64 9.53 22.15 30.56
CA ALA A 64 8.85 22.07 31.86
C ALA A 64 8.67 23.46 32.48
N ALA A 65 7.63 23.62 33.29
CA ALA A 65 7.43 24.80 34.13
C ALA A 65 6.95 24.35 35.52
N ARG A 66 7.63 24.79 36.57
CA ARG A 66 7.32 24.42 37.97
C ARG A 66 7.28 25.67 38.83
N THR A 67 6.14 25.94 39.46
CA THR A 67 6.01 27.05 40.41
C THR A 67 6.39 26.57 41.80
N GLY A 68 7.38 27.23 42.40
CA GLY A 68 7.86 26.99 43.75
C GLY A 68 6.91 27.56 44.82
N ALA A 69 7.12 27.14 46.06
CA ALA A 69 6.35 27.64 47.21
C ALA A 69 6.59 29.13 47.51
N ASP A 70 7.69 29.69 46.97
CA ASP A 70 8.07 31.11 47.00
C ASP A 70 7.35 31.95 45.93
N GLY A 71 6.48 31.34 45.12
CA GLY A 71 5.74 32.01 44.04
C GLY A 71 6.53 32.20 42.74
N ARG A 72 7.82 31.84 42.72
CA ARG A 72 8.66 31.90 41.52
C ARG A 72 8.42 30.69 40.63
N THR A 73 8.45 30.87 39.32
CA THR A 73 8.31 29.76 38.37
C THR A 73 9.64 29.46 37.71
N THR A 74 10.10 28.22 37.88
CA THR A 74 11.27 27.67 37.19
C THR A 74 10.83 27.06 35.86
N TYR A 75 11.31 27.63 34.76
CA TYR A 75 11.12 27.17 33.41
C TYR A 75 12.36 26.40 32.94
N GLU A 76 12.12 25.30 32.24
CA GLU A 76 13.11 24.60 31.44
C GLU A 76 12.78 24.84 29.98
N PHE A 77 13.65 25.57 29.30
CA PHE A 77 13.54 25.81 27.87
C PHE A 77 14.48 24.88 27.13
N GLU A 78 13.96 24.25 26.08
CA GLU A 78 14.77 23.58 25.07
C GLU A 78 14.81 24.45 23.81
N PHE A 79 16.00 24.57 23.24
CA PHE A 79 16.23 25.42 22.08
C PHE A 79 17.06 24.71 21.02
N ILE A 80 16.84 25.06 19.75
CA ILE A 80 17.61 24.60 18.61
C ILE A 80 17.97 25.82 17.76
N GLY A 81 19.27 26.08 17.56
CA GLY A 81 19.75 27.13 16.67
C GLY A 81 19.89 26.63 15.24
N SER A 82 19.24 27.28 14.28
CA SER A 82 19.36 26.99 12.85
C SER A 82 20.61 27.62 12.23
N ILE A 83 21.09 28.73 12.82
CA ILE A 83 22.33 29.42 12.46
C ILE A 83 23.28 29.50 13.65
N ALA A 84 24.59 29.63 13.38
CA ALA A 84 25.57 29.86 14.43
C ALA A 84 25.60 31.36 14.81
N GLY A 85 25.73 31.65 16.10
CA GLY A 85 25.70 33.01 16.63
C GLY A 85 25.36 33.07 18.11
N ALA A 86 25.43 34.27 18.68
CA ALA A 86 24.95 34.57 20.02
C ALA A 86 23.52 35.09 19.96
N PHE A 87 22.65 34.57 20.82
CA PHE A 87 21.24 34.90 20.90
C PHE A 87 20.83 35.17 22.34
N ASP A 88 19.85 36.03 22.57
CA ASP A 88 19.22 36.21 23.88
C ASP A 88 17.82 35.60 23.84
N LEU A 89 17.48 34.75 24.82
CA LEU A 89 16.13 34.15 24.87
C LEU A 89 15.02 35.20 25.00
N ARG A 90 15.32 36.37 25.54
CA ARG A 90 14.32 37.44 25.69
C ARG A 90 13.75 37.88 24.34
N ASP A 91 14.51 37.74 23.25
CA ASP A 91 14.06 38.17 21.92
C ASP A 91 12.98 37.24 21.33
N VAL A 92 12.92 36.00 21.82
CA VAL A 92 12.06 34.92 21.32
C VAL A 92 11.01 34.46 22.34
N LEU A 93 10.98 35.06 23.53
CA LEU A 93 9.98 34.82 24.56
C LEU A 93 8.97 35.96 24.60
N GLU A 94 7.79 35.68 25.14
CA GLU A 94 6.77 36.68 25.47
C GLU A 94 5.99 36.22 26.71
N ARG A 95 5.36 37.17 27.42
CA ARG A 95 4.47 36.82 28.52
C ARG A 95 3.11 36.43 27.96
N VAL A 96 2.48 35.42 28.57
CA VAL A 96 1.15 34.90 28.14
C VAL A 96 0.07 35.98 28.21
N ASP A 97 0.21 36.94 29.12
CA ASP A 97 -0.70 38.07 29.31
C ASP A 97 -0.43 39.26 28.38
N GLY A 98 0.59 39.17 27.52
CA GLY A 98 1.01 40.24 26.61
C GLY A 98 1.73 41.40 27.30
N SER A 99 2.05 41.29 28.60
CA SER A 99 2.86 42.29 29.29
C SER A 99 4.33 42.23 28.82
N PRO A 100 5.06 43.37 28.85
CA PRO A 100 6.46 43.37 28.45
C PRO A 100 7.29 42.44 29.34
N LEU A 101 8.31 41.80 28.77
CA LEU A 101 9.18 40.86 29.49
C LEU A 101 9.86 41.47 30.73
N GLY A 102 9.92 42.80 30.83
CA GLY A 102 10.33 43.51 32.04
C GLY A 102 11.75 43.17 32.50
N ASN A 103 12.01 43.22 33.81
CA ASN A 103 13.29 42.97 34.49
C ASN A 103 13.82 41.52 34.39
N LEU A 104 13.48 40.78 33.33
CA LEU A 104 14.11 39.48 33.09
C LEU A 104 15.58 39.72 32.71
N ASP A 105 16.48 39.13 33.51
CA ASP A 105 17.92 39.19 33.25
C ASP A 105 18.25 38.63 31.85
N PRO A 106 19.23 39.18 31.13
CA PRO A 106 19.67 38.63 29.85
C PRO A 106 20.02 37.15 29.95
N ILE A 107 19.55 36.36 29.00
CA ILE A 107 19.76 34.90 28.98
C ILE A 107 20.51 34.54 27.70
N PRO A 108 21.84 34.74 27.68
CA PRO A 108 22.65 34.51 26.50
C PRO A 108 22.76 33.02 26.18
N ILE A 109 22.60 32.71 24.90
CA ILE A 109 22.78 31.40 24.31
C ILE A 109 23.81 31.53 23.19
N GLU A 110 24.78 30.64 23.18
CA GLU A 110 25.77 30.55 22.10
C GLU A 110 25.51 29.30 21.26
N VAL A 111 25.23 29.51 19.98
CA VAL A 111 25.09 28.43 19.00
C VAL A 111 26.37 28.35 18.19
N VAL A 112 27.16 27.30 18.42
CA VAL A 112 28.44 27.08 17.75
C VAL A 112 28.30 26.18 16.53
N SER A 113 29.01 26.49 15.45
CA SER A 113 29.20 25.57 14.32
C SER A 113 30.51 24.81 14.49
N ARG A 114 30.46 23.48 14.42
CA ARG A 114 31.67 22.65 14.30
C ARG A 114 31.99 22.29 12.85
N LEU A 115 31.25 22.88 11.90
CA LEU A 115 31.52 22.73 10.48
C LEU A 115 32.70 23.64 10.10
N PRO A 116 33.69 23.16 9.32
CA PRO A 116 34.77 24.00 8.81
C PRO A 116 34.23 25.25 8.12
N ASP A 117 34.91 26.40 8.26
CA ASP A 117 34.46 27.76 7.87
C ASP A 117 34.01 27.93 6.40
N HIS A 118 34.29 26.94 5.56
CA HIS A 118 33.97 26.90 4.12
C HIS A 118 33.02 25.75 3.73
N SER A 119 32.37 25.11 4.72
CA SER A 119 31.43 24.02 4.49
C SER A 119 30.05 24.60 4.20
N SER A 120 29.74 24.76 2.91
CA SER A 120 28.39 25.06 2.45
C SER A 120 27.42 24.05 3.08
N THR A 121 26.50 24.54 3.92
CA THR A 121 25.43 23.71 4.51
C THR A 121 24.29 23.49 3.51
N ASP A 122 24.41 24.03 2.31
CA ASP A 122 23.51 23.70 1.22
C ASP A 122 23.82 22.28 0.74
N VAL A 123 23.04 21.34 1.26
CA VAL A 123 22.87 19.99 0.66
C VAL A 123 22.50 20.12 -0.84
N PHE A 124 21.96 21.27 -1.26
CA PHE A 124 21.61 21.59 -2.64
C PHE A 124 22.74 22.18 -3.49
N THR A 125 23.93 22.49 -2.92
CA THR A 125 25.07 23.08 -3.66
C THR A 125 26.21 22.10 -3.91
N MET A 126 25.96 20.79 -3.82
CA MET A 126 26.83 19.82 -4.47
C MET A 126 26.54 19.80 -5.98
N SER A 127 26.72 20.94 -6.67
CA SER A 127 26.68 21.01 -8.14
C SER A 127 27.98 20.48 -8.76
N GLY A 128 28.48 19.37 -8.21
CA GLY A 128 29.70 18.71 -8.63
C GLY A 128 29.43 17.64 -9.69
N SER A 129 29.74 17.95 -10.94
CA SER A 129 30.04 16.96 -12.01
C SER A 129 28.98 15.88 -12.29
N PHE A 130 27.69 16.16 -12.13
CA PHE A 130 26.66 15.24 -12.58
C PHE A 130 26.58 15.14 -14.12
N ASP A 131 26.96 16.17 -14.87
CA ASP A 131 26.76 16.21 -16.33
C ASP A 131 27.49 15.10 -17.11
N ALA A 132 28.73 14.77 -16.72
CA ALA A 132 29.51 13.72 -17.39
C ALA A 132 28.91 12.32 -17.17
N MET A 133 28.43 12.03 -15.95
CA MET A 133 27.82 10.75 -15.61
C MET A 133 26.40 10.62 -16.20
N HIS A 134 25.64 11.72 -16.25
CA HIS A 134 24.31 11.76 -16.88
C HIS A 134 24.38 11.56 -18.40
N ALA A 135 25.41 12.09 -19.07
CA ALA A 135 25.55 11.95 -20.51
C ALA A 135 25.86 10.50 -20.95
N GLY A 136 26.58 9.72 -20.15
CA GLY A 136 26.84 8.29 -20.41
C GLY A 136 25.60 7.44 -20.16
N TYR A 137 24.95 7.65 -19.01
CA TYR A 137 23.72 6.94 -18.64
C TYR A 137 22.58 7.21 -19.63
N ARG A 138 22.35 8.46 -20.03
CA ARG A 138 21.33 8.82 -21.02
C ARG A 138 21.60 8.14 -22.37
N ARG A 139 22.86 8.08 -22.81
CA ARG A 139 23.24 7.37 -24.05
C ARG A 139 22.98 5.86 -23.95
N ALA A 140 23.28 5.25 -22.81
CA ALA A 140 22.99 3.84 -22.56
C ALA A 140 21.48 3.55 -22.60
N LEU A 141 20.66 4.37 -21.94
CA LEU A 141 19.20 4.24 -21.98
C LEU A 141 18.64 4.41 -23.39
N ILE A 142 19.14 5.38 -24.16
CA ILE A 142 18.73 5.56 -25.56
C ILE A 142 19.10 4.33 -26.39
N ALA A 143 20.32 3.79 -26.24
CA ALA A 143 20.74 2.60 -26.96
C ALA A 143 19.86 1.39 -26.62
N ILE A 144 19.53 1.19 -25.35
CA ILE A 144 18.62 0.13 -24.90
C ILE A 144 17.22 0.32 -25.50
N ALA A 145 16.67 1.54 -25.44
CA ALA A 145 15.36 1.84 -26.01
C ALA A 145 15.31 1.61 -27.52
N VAL A 146 16.34 2.05 -28.24
CA VAL A 146 16.47 1.83 -29.69
C VAL A 146 16.56 0.33 -29.99
N ALA A 147 17.39 -0.42 -29.26
CA ALA A 147 17.49 -1.88 -29.45
C ALA A 147 16.15 -2.58 -29.17
N TRP A 148 15.45 -2.16 -28.10
CA TRP A 148 14.16 -2.72 -27.70
C TRP A 148 13.07 -2.52 -28.76
N ILE A 149 13.10 -1.41 -29.50
CA ILE A 149 12.17 -1.15 -30.62
C ILE A 149 12.67 -1.76 -31.93
N ALA A 150 13.97 -1.67 -32.20
CA ALA A 150 14.56 -2.13 -33.46
C ALA A 150 14.44 -3.65 -33.64
N ILE A 151 14.60 -4.43 -32.57
CA ILE A 151 14.48 -5.90 -32.61
C ILE A 151 13.09 -6.34 -33.10
N PRO A 152 11.96 -5.95 -32.47
CA PRO A 152 10.64 -6.37 -32.92
C PRO A 152 10.31 -5.81 -34.31
N VAL A 153 10.70 -4.57 -34.62
CA VAL A 153 10.51 -3.99 -35.96
C VAL A 153 11.26 -4.81 -37.01
N PHE A 154 12.51 -5.17 -36.75
CA PHE A 154 13.32 -5.98 -37.67
C PHE A 154 12.75 -7.39 -37.86
N VAL A 155 12.28 -8.03 -36.78
CA VAL A 155 11.63 -9.34 -36.83
C VAL A 155 10.35 -9.29 -37.65
N VAL A 156 9.50 -8.29 -37.42
CA VAL A 156 8.25 -8.09 -38.17
C VAL A 156 8.55 -7.81 -39.64
N LEU A 157 9.50 -6.92 -39.92
CA LEU A 157 9.88 -6.55 -41.28
C LEU A 157 10.44 -7.77 -42.03
N ARG A 158 11.38 -8.52 -41.44
CA ARG A 158 11.84 -9.78 -42.04
C ARG A 158 10.68 -10.73 -42.28
N ARG A 159 9.81 -10.93 -41.29
CA ARG A 159 8.66 -11.84 -41.42
C ARG A 159 7.70 -11.41 -42.52
N VAL A 160 7.52 -10.11 -42.78
CA VAL A 160 6.66 -9.63 -43.87
C VAL A 160 7.36 -9.75 -45.22
N LEU A 161 8.65 -9.42 -45.31
CA LEU A 161 9.42 -9.46 -46.56
C LEU A 161 9.79 -10.88 -47.00
N THR A 162 9.98 -11.81 -46.06
CA THR A 162 10.34 -13.20 -46.36
C THR A 162 9.15 -14.15 -46.25
N ARG A 163 7.93 -13.65 -46.12
CA ARG A 163 6.72 -14.48 -46.17
C ARG A 163 6.62 -15.11 -47.55
N PRO A 164 6.67 -16.45 -47.68
CA PRO A 164 6.24 -17.11 -48.90
C PRO A 164 4.80 -16.69 -49.19
N PRO A 165 4.37 -16.64 -50.47
CA PRO A 165 2.96 -16.41 -50.79
C PRO A 165 2.09 -17.37 -49.99
N ALA A 166 1.12 -16.81 -49.27
CA ALA A 166 0.34 -17.53 -48.27
C ALA A 166 -0.34 -18.75 -48.89
N THR A 167 0.07 -19.94 -48.45
CA THR A 167 -0.79 -21.13 -48.52
C THR A 167 -2.06 -20.77 -47.76
N VAL A 168 -3.21 -20.87 -48.40
CA VAL A 168 -4.52 -20.55 -47.82
C VAL A 168 -4.69 -21.36 -46.53
N GLU A 169 -4.52 -20.70 -45.40
CA GLU A 169 -4.74 -21.24 -44.08
C GLU A 169 -6.26 -21.22 -43.85
N VAL A 170 -6.85 -22.41 -43.80
CA VAL A 170 -8.27 -22.60 -43.46
C VAL A 170 -8.50 -21.98 -42.08
N GLU A 171 -9.40 -21.00 -41.98
CA GLU A 171 -9.80 -20.39 -40.72
C GLU A 171 -10.16 -21.50 -39.71
N THR A 172 -9.46 -21.55 -38.58
CA THR A 172 -9.93 -22.32 -37.44
C THR A 172 -11.25 -21.69 -36.96
N PRO A 173 -12.35 -22.46 -36.86
CA PRO A 173 -13.62 -21.91 -36.42
C PRO A 173 -13.50 -21.23 -35.06
N ARG A 174 -14.18 -20.09 -34.88
CA ARG A 174 -14.36 -19.44 -33.57
C ARG A 174 -14.92 -20.47 -32.57
N PRO A 175 -14.44 -20.52 -31.31
CA PRO A 175 -14.93 -21.48 -30.32
C PRO A 175 -16.45 -21.34 -30.14
N SER A 176 -17.13 -22.48 -30.18
CA SER A 176 -18.56 -22.63 -30.00
C SER A 176 -18.91 -22.93 -28.53
N LEU A 177 -20.18 -22.80 -28.18
CA LEU A 177 -20.69 -23.23 -26.87
C LEU A 177 -20.50 -24.74 -26.66
N ALA A 178 -20.57 -25.55 -27.72
CA ALA A 178 -20.24 -26.97 -27.64
C ALA A 178 -18.80 -27.20 -27.18
N ASP A 179 -17.84 -26.39 -27.66
CA ASP A 179 -16.43 -26.50 -27.26
C ASP A 179 -16.21 -26.12 -25.78
N GLN A 180 -17.05 -25.24 -25.23
CA GLN A 180 -17.04 -24.90 -23.79
C GLN A 180 -17.68 -25.99 -22.92
N LEU A 181 -18.76 -26.63 -23.40
CA LEU A 181 -19.51 -27.65 -22.67
C LEU A 181 -18.82 -29.02 -22.72
N GLU A 182 -18.11 -29.35 -23.80
CA GLU A 182 -17.43 -30.64 -23.98
C GLU A 182 -16.56 -31.07 -22.80
N PRO A 183 -15.59 -30.26 -22.30
CA PRO A 183 -14.75 -30.68 -21.17
C PRO A 183 -15.57 -30.93 -19.91
N LEU A 184 -16.64 -30.16 -19.68
CA LEU A 184 -17.52 -30.31 -18.50
C LEU A 184 -18.39 -31.57 -18.59
N VAL A 185 -18.92 -31.88 -19.77
CA VAL A 185 -19.73 -33.09 -20.01
C VAL A 185 -18.86 -34.35 -19.93
N VAL A 186 -17.64 -34.30 -20.48
CA VAL A 186 -16.66 -35.38 -20.35
C VAL A 186 -16.26 -35.57 -18.89
N ALA A 187 -15.97 -34.51 -18.14
CA ALA A 187 -15.67 -34.59 -16.71
C ALA A 187 -16.84 -35.15 -15.90
N ALA A 188 -18.07 -34.76 -16.21
CA ALA A 188 -19.28 -35.30 -15.59
C ALA A 188 -19.43 -36.81 -15.84
N SER A 189 -19.16 -37.28 -17.07
CA SER A 189 -19.19 -38.71 -17.39
C SER A 189 -18.13 -39.54 -16.64
N ARG A 190 -17.01 -38.91 -16.29
CA ARG A 190 -15.88 -39.51 -15.54
C ARG A 190 -16.00 -39.35 -14.03
N ARG A 191 -17.09 -38.73 -13.54
CA ARG A 191 -17.28 -38.34 -12.12
C ARG A 191 -16.16 -37.48 -11.55
N SER A 192 -15.52 -36.68 -12.37
CA SER A 192 -14.45 -35.77 -11.96
C SER A 192 -14.90 -34.31 -11.93
N LEU A 193 -16.21 -34.05 -11.89
CA LEU A 193 -16.75 -32.70 -11.87
C LEU A 193 -16.71 -32.14 -10.44
N THR A 194 -15.97 -31.06 -10.25
CA THR A 194 -15.97 -30.28 -9.00
C THR A 194 -17.27 -29.49 -8.86
N VAL A 195 -17.59 -29.04 -7.64
CA VAL A 195 -18.76 -28.17 -7.37
C VAL A 195 -18.71 -26.88 -8.21
N ALA A 196 -17.51 -26.35 -8.44
CA ALA A 196 -17.31 -25.16 -9.27
C ALA A 196 -17.60 -25.43 -10.76
N GLU A 197 -17.14 -26.57 -11.30
CA GLU A 197 -17.40 -26.98 -12.67
C GLU A 197 -18.88 -27.32 -12.90
N GLN A 198 -19.55 -27.89 -11.89
CA GLN A 198 -20.99 -28.08 -11.91
C GLN A 198 -21.73 -26.72 -11.98
N GLY A 199 -21.35 -25.77 -11.12
CA GLY A 199 -21.92 -24.43 -11.15
C GLY A 199 -21.69 -23.71 -12.49
N ARG A 200 -20.52 -23.92 -13.12
CA ARG A 200 -20.20 -23.40 -14.45
C ARG A 200 -21.07 -24.02 -15.54
N LEU A 201 -21.26 -25.33 -15.53
CA LEU A 201 -22.15 -26.04 -16.46
C LEU A 201 -23.59 -25.51 -16.35
N GLU A 202 -24.09 -25.38 -15.13
CA GLU A 202 -25.43 -24.83 -14.86
C GLU A 202 -25.56 -23.38 -15.32
N LEU A 203 -24.52 -22.55 -15.13
CA LEU A 203 -24.51 -21.16 -15.57
C LEU A 203 -24.51 -21.04 -17.10
N LEU A 204 -23.70 -21.83 -17.81
CA LEU A 204 -23.66 -21.83 -19.28
C LEU A 204 -25.00 -22.27 -19.88
N LEU A 205 -25.63 -23.29 -19.30
CA LEU A 205 -26.96 -23.73 -19.72
C LEU A 205 -28.03 -22.68 -19.41
N TYR A 206 -27.96 -22.05 -18.24
CA TYR A 206 -28.88 -20.96 -17.89
C TYR A 206 -28.71 -19.75 -18.80
N ALA A 207 -27.49 -19.35 -19.14
CA ALA A 207 -27.23 -18.22 -20.03
C ALA A 207 -27.79 -18.47 -21.43
N TYR A 208 -27.58 -19.67 -21.98
CA TYR A 208 -28.07 -20.03 -23.31
C TYR A 208 -29.60 -20.14 -23.36
N TRP A 209 -30.20 -20.87 -22.43
CA TRP A 209 -31.64 -21.15 -22.44
C TRP A 209 -32.48 -20.08 -21.75
N GLY A 210 -31.87 -19.23 -20.91
CA GLY A 210 -32.56 -18.15 -20.21
C GLY A 210 -33.14 -17.11 -21.17
N GLU A 211 -32.38 -16.75 -22.20
CA GLU A 211 -32.83 -15.87 -23.28
C GLU A 211 -33.88 -16.55 -24.17
N GLN A 212 -33.70 -17.85 -24.44
CA GLN A 212 -34.53 -18.59 -25.41
C GLN A 212 -35.89 -19.03 -24.85
N ILE A 213 -35.98 -19.29 -23.54
CA ILE A 213 -37.19 -19.77 -22.84
C ILE A 213 -37.82 -18.67 -21.96
N GLY A 214 -37.14 -17.52 -21.79
CA GLY A 214 -37.65 -16.38 -21.01
C GLY A 214 -37.63 -16.63 -19.50
N LEU A 215 -36.51 -17.13 -18.96
CA LEU A 215 -36.38 -17.52 -17.54
C LEU A 215 -36.10 -16.33 -16.59
N GLY A 216 -35.98 -15.10 -17.11
CA GLY A 216 -35.44 -13.94 -16.39
C GLY A 216 -36.28 -13.38 -15.22
N ALA A 217 -37.50 -13.88 -14.98
CA ALA A 217 -38.39 -13.38 -13.93
C ALA A 217 -38.50 -14.30 -12.70
N GLU A 218 -37.92 -15.50 -12.74
CA GLU A 218 -38.07 -16.52 -11.69
C GLU A 218 -36.80 -16.68 -10.85
N SER A 219 -36.92 -17.24 -9.64
CA SER A 219 -35.75 -17.59 -8.83
C SER A 219 -34.89 -18.64 -9.57
N ARG A 220 -33.58 -18.65 -9.30
CA ARG A 220 -32.63 -19.58 -9.95
C ARG A 220 -33.05 -21.06 -9.80
N ALA A 221 -33.61 -21.43 -8.65
CA ALA A 221 -34.10 -22.78 -8.41
C ALA A 221 -35.31 -23.14 -9.29
N ALA A 222 -36.25 -22.21 -9.48
CA ALA A 222 -37.42 -22.41 -10.35
C ALA A 222 -37.00 -22.49 -11.83
N SER A 223 -36.02 -21.67 -12.24
CA SER A 223 -35.44 -21.71 -13.58
C SER A 223 -34.80 -23.07 -13.90
N ILE A 224 -34.04 -23.64 -12.96
CA ILE A 224 -33.44 -24.97 -13.11
C ILE A 224 -34.52 -26.07 -13.19
N ALA A 225 -35.57 -25.99 -12.36
CA ALA A 225 -36.68 -26.94 -12.42
C ALA A 225 -37.39 -26.90 -13.78
N ARG A 226 -37.56 -25.71 -14.37
CA ARG A 226 -38.18 -25.52 -15.69
C ARG A 226 -37.27 -26.01 -16.83
N LEU A 227 -35.97 -25.74 -16.75
CA LEU A 227 -34.94 -26.30 -17.64
C LEU A 227 -34.97 -27.83 -17.67
N ARG A 228 -35.18 -28.45 -16.50
CA ARG A 228 -35.23 -29.92 -16.36
C ARG A 228 -36.43 -30.55 -17.05
N VAL A 229 -37.57 -29.85 -17.15
CA VAL A 229 -38.79 -30.33 -17.82
C VAL A 229 -38.75 -30.07 -19.33
N HIS A 230 -37.92 -29.14 -19.80
CA HIS A 230 -37.78 -28.83 -21.22
C HIS A 230 -37.33 -30.05 -22.05
N GLU A 231 -37.91 -30.22 -23.24
CA GLU A 231 -37.67 -31.38 -24.09
C GLU A 231 -36.22 -31.42 -24.61
N GLU A 232 -35.67 -30.27 -24.99
CA GLU A 232 -34.32 -30.18 -25.54
C GLU A 232 -33.25 -29.89 -24.48
N ALA A 233 -33.49 -28.91 -23.60
CA ALA A 233 -32.53 -28.47 -22.57
C ALA A 233 -32.38 -29.52 -21.46
N GLY A 234 -33.51 -30.13 -21.09
CA GLY A 234 -33.56 -31.15 -20.05
C GLY A 234 -32.89 -32.45 -20.46
N ARG A 235 -32.68 -32.73 -21.76
CA ARG A 235 -31.97 -33.94 -22.21
C ARG A 235 -30.53 -33.95 -21.69
N LEU A 236 -29.78 -32.88 -21.90
CA LEU A 236 -28.41 -32.76 -21.41
C LEU A 236 -28.36 -32.77 -19.88
N LEU A 237 -29.23 -31.99 -19.23
CA LEU A 237 -29.25 -31.88 -17.76
C LEU A 237 -29.59 -33.21 -17.07
N ARG A 238 -30.67 -33.90 -17.49
CA ARG A 238 -31.06 -35.21 -16.93
C ARG A 238 -30.00 -36.27 -17.18
N THR A 239 -29.31 -36.18 -18.30
CA THR A 239 -28.23 -37.11 -18.66
C THR A 239 -27.03 -36.93 -17.73
N VAL A 240 -26.59 -35.69 -17.52
CA VAL A 240 -25.52 -35.35 -16.54
C VAL A 240 -25.92 -35.74 -15.12
N GLU A 241 -27.14 -35.39 -14.67
CA GLU A 241 -27.68 -35.80 -13.37
C GLU A 241 -27.67 -37.32 -13.20
N SER A 242 -28.02 -38.08 -14.25
CA SER A 242 -28.03 -39.53 -14.18
C SER A 242 -26.64 -40.14 -13.99
N TRP A 243 -25.59 -39.51 -14.51
CA TRP A 243 -24.20 -39.94 -14.30
C TRP A 243 -23.70 -39.60 -12.90
N LEU A 244 -24.11 -38.45 -12.37
CA LEU A 244 -23.80 -38.05 -11.00
C LEU A 244 -24.50 -38.96 -9.97
N HIS A 245 -25.72 -39.45 -10.26
CA HIS A 245 -26.53 -40.22 -9.31
C HIS A 245 -26.51 -41.75 -9.50
N ARG A 246 -25.96 -42.31 -10.59
CA ARG A 246 -25.88 -43.78 -10.78
C ARG A 246 -24.48 -44.34 -10.57
N PRO A 247 -24.30 -45.33 -9.66
CA PRO A 247 -22.98 -45.90 -9.33
C PRO A 247 -22.32 -46.73 -10.44
N ASN A 248 -23.02 -47.07 -11.54
CA ASN A 248 -22.49 -47.93 -12.60
C ASN A 248 -22.92 -47.52 -14.04
N ALA A 249 -22.98 -46.22 -14.33
CA ALA A 249 -23.23 -45.75 -15.70
C ALA A 249 -21.95 -45.90 -16.54
N ALA A 250 -22.06 -46.49 -17.73
CA ALA A 250 -20.94 -46.63 -18.66
C ALA A 250 -20.38 -45.25 -19.05
N VAL A 251 -19.05 -45.13 -19.09
CA VAL A 251 -18.35 -43.96 -19.64
C VAL A 251 -18.77 -43.83 -21.11
N LEU A 252 -19.25 -42.66 -21.53
CA LEU A 252 -19.68 -42.50 -22.92
C LEU A 252 -18.51 -42.59 -23.89
N ALA A 253 -18.79 -43.13 -25.07
CA ALA A 253 -17.90 -42.96 -26.19
C ALA A 253 -17.91 -41.46 -26.60
N PRO A 254 -16.78 -40.92 -27.10
CA PRO A 254 -16.71 -39.53 -27.59
C PRO A 254 -17.80 -39.17 -28.62
N GLY A 255 -18.29 -40.15 -29.39
CA GLY A 255 -19.39 -39.97 -30.35
C GLY A 255 -20.73 -39.62 -29.71
N ASP A 256 -21.03 -40.16 -28.52
CA ASP A 256 -22.29 -39.90 -27.81
C ASP A 256 -22.31 -38.49 -27.20
N VAL A 257 -21.14 -38.01 -26.74
CA VAL A 257 -20.96 -36.62 -26.28
C VAL A 257 -21.19 -35.65 -27.44
N GLY A 258 -20.67 -35.96 -28.63
CA GLY A 258 -20.89 -35.17 -29.83
C GLY A 258 -22.35 -35.07 -30.26
N ALA A 259 -23.12 -36.16 -30.13
CA ALA A 259 -24.55 -36.16 -30.43
C ALA A 259 -25.35 -35.34 -29.39
N LEU A 260 -24.96 -35.42 -28.12
CA LEU A 260 -25.60 -34.65 -27.03
C LEU A 260 -25.34 -33.15 -27.16
N LEU A 261 -24.17 -32.76 -27.69
CA LEU A 261 -23.77 -31.37 -27.88
C LEU A 261 -24.12 -30.79 -29.25
N ALA A 262 -24.73 -31.57 -30.15
CA ALA A 262 -25.11 -31.13 -31.49
C ALA A 262 -25.90 -29.80 -31.52
N PRO A 263 -26.86 -29.54 -30.59
CA PRO A 263 -27.60 -28.28 -30.57
C PRO A 263 -26.75 -27.04 -30.27
N TYR A 264 -25.56 -27.20 -29.67
CA TYR A 264 -24.71 -26.10 -29.21
C TYR A 264 -23.53 -25.79 -30.15
N ARG A 265 -23.36 -26.54 -31.25
CA ARG A 265 -22.21 -26.41 -32.17
C ARG A 265 -22.21 -25.13 -33.00
N LEU A 266 -23.39 -24.60 -33.32
CA LEU A 266 -23.54 -23.38 -34.12
C LEU A 266 -23.65 -22.12 -33.25
N VAL A 267 -23.66 -22.28 -31.93
CA VAL A 267 -23.80 -21.19 -30.97
C VAL A 267 -22.41 -20.67 -30.63
N PRO A 268 -22.15 -19.36 -30.73
CA PRO A 268 -20.86 -18.81 -30.32
C PRO A 268 -20.64 -19.02 -28.81
N ALA A 269 -19.38 -19.21 -28.42
CA ALA A 269 -18.97 -19.27 -27.02
C ALA A 269 -19.54 -18.11 -26.19
N ILE A 270 -20.09 -18.42 -25.01
CA ILE A 270 -20.63 -17.41 -24.09
C ILE A 270 -19.46 -16.79 -23.32
N SER A 271 -19.44 -15.46 -23.25
CA SER A 271 -18.41 -14.73 -22.50
C SER A 271 -18.73 -14.78 -21.00
N GLU A 272 -17.86 -15.40 -20.20
CA GLU A 272 -18.04 -15.62 -18.76
C GLU A 272 -17.92 -14.34 -17.90
N GLY A 273 -18.05 -13.15 -18.50
CA GLY A 273 -17.67 -11.86 -17.89
C GLY A 273 -18.67 -10.71 -18.05
N ALA A 274 -19.94 -10.96 -18.38
CA ALA A 274 -20.93 -9.88 -18.53
C ALA A 274 -22.25 -10.21 -17.81
N SER A 275 -22.22 -10.20 -16.48
CA SER A 275 -23.42 -9.99 -15.65
C SER A 275 -22.95 -9.34 -14.36
N SER A 276 -22.94 -8.00 -14.39
CA SER A 276 -22.84 -7.13 -13.20
C SER A 276 -24.24 -6.87 -12.67
#